data_AF-A0A7V9IM60-F1
#
_entry.id   AF-A0A7V9IM60-F1
#
_cell.length_a   1.000
_cell.length_b   1.000
_cell.length_c   1.000
_cell.angle_alpha   90.00
_cell.angle_beta   90.00
_cell.angle_gamma   90.00
#
_symmetry.space_group_name_H-M   'P 1'
#
loop_
_entity.id
_entity.type
_entity.pdbx_description
1 polymer ?
#
loop_
_entity_poly.entity_id
_entity_poly.type
_entity_poly.pdbx_seq_one_letter_code
_entity_poly.pdbx_strand_id
1 'polypeptide(L)' 'DGQWETAGPGDTVRMPRNLPHAYYNRSEDNTRALFWVSPAGRLAELFDKLHNLEDPAEAVRLSALHDVDFLPPGSVEGA' A
#
# COMPACT_ATOMS: atom_id res chain seq x y z
N ASP A 1 -1.82 14.45 -2.95
CA ASP A 1 -3.16 15.04 -2.69
C ASP A 1 -4.29 14.21 -3.32
N GLY A 2 -4.14 12.88 -3.40
CA GLY A 2 -5.10 12.02 -4.08
C GLY A 2 -5.02 12.08 -5.62
N GLN A 3 -4.14 12.91 -6.18
CA GLN A 3 -3.87 12.92 -7.61
C GLN A 3 -2.97 11.76 -8.02
N TRP A 4 -3.15 11.29 -9.25
CA TRP A 4 -2.26 10.33 -9.87
C TRP A 4 -0.91 10.97 -10.15
N GLU A 5 0.16 10.29 -9.75
CA GLU A 5 1.54 10.67 -10.01
C GLU A 5 2.26 9.48 -10.66
N THR A 6 3.16 9.77 -11.61
CA THR A 6 4.05 8.75 -12.21
C THR A 6 5.46 9.00 -11.72
N ALA A 7 6.09 7.97 -11.15
CA ALA A 7 7.46 8.02 -10.65
C ALA A 7 8.35 7.05 -11.43
N GLY A 8 9.59 7.45 -11.70
CA GLY A 8 10.61 6.66 -12.39
C GLY A 8 11.78 6.25 -11.49
N PRO A 9 12.81 5.60 -12.07
CA PRO A 9 14.00 5.20 -11.32
C PRO A 9 14.70 6.39 -10.66
N GLY A 10 14.85 6.33 -9.32
CA GLY A 10 15.51 7.36 -8.52
C GLY A 10 14.57 8.40 -7.91
N ASP A 11 13.31 8.46 -8.37
CA ASP A 11 12.31 9.37 -7.80
C ASP A 11 11.91 8.92 -6.40
N THR A 12 11.54 9.89 -5.55
CA THR A 12 11.01 9.63 -4.20
C THR A 12 9.65 10.29 -4.06
N VAL A 13 8.63 9.46 -3.83
CA VAL A 13 7.26 9.92 -3.59
C VAL A 13 6.95 9.85 -2.09
N ARG A 14 6.36 10.91 -1.54
CA ARG A 14 5.92 10.95 -0.14
C ARG A 14 4.42 10.64 -0.04
N MET A 15 4.08 9.59 0.69
CA MET A 15 2.69 9.20 1.01
C MET A 15 2.37 9.60 2.46
N PRO A 16 1.62 10.70 2.71
CA PRO A 16 1.37 11.17 4.06
C PRO A 16 0.36 10.30 4.81
N ARG A 17 0.54 10.19 6.13
CA ARG A 17 -0.43 9.56 7.04
C ARG A 17 -1.81 10.24 6.92
N ASN A 18 -2.87 9.44 7.07
CA ASN A 18 -4.28 9.87 7.02
C ASN A 18 -4.74 10.40 5.65
N LEU A 19 -3.98 10.17 4.59
CA LEU A 19 -4.43 10.33 3.21
C LEU A 19 -4.42 8.94 2.56
N PRO A 20 -5.52 8.48 1.95
CA PRO A 20 -5.51 7.23 1.21
C PRO A 20 -4.47 7.27 0.08
N HIS A 21 -3.72 6.19 -0.06
CA HIS A 21 -2.67 6.07 -1.07
C HIS A 21 -2.49 4.61 -1.49
N ALA A 22 -2.06 4.44 -2.74
CA ALA A 22 -1.66 3.17 -3.32
C ALA A 22 -0.58 3.45 -4.37
N TYR A 23 0.15 2.41 -4.77
CA TYR A 23 1.07 2.47 -5.90
C TYR A 23 0.93 1.21 -6.74
N TYR A 24 1.15 1.35 -8.03
CA TYR A 24 0.94 0.30 -9.01
C TYR A 24 2.16 0.20 -9.92
N ASN A 25 2.63 -1.02 -10.18
CA ASN A 25 3.51 -1.24 -11.31
C ASN A 25 2.67 -1.24 -12.59
N ARG A 26 2.78 -0.18 -13.40
CA ARG A 26 2.05 -0.03 -14.68
C ARG A 26 2.89 -0.39 -15.92
N SER A 27 4.10 -0.90 -15.73
CA SER A 27 4.90 -1.47 -16.82
C SER A 27 4.72 -3.00 -16.90
N GLU A 28 5.09 -3.57 -18.04
CA GLU A 28 5.20 -5.03 -18.20
C GLU A 28 6.47 -5.59 -17.55
N ASP A 29 7.46 -4.73 -17.30
CA ASP A 29 8.72 -5.12 -16.68
C ASP A 29 8.62 -5.25 -15.16
N ASN A 30 9.48 -6.12 -14.61
CA ASN A 30 9.70 -6.21 -13.17
C ASN A 30 10.32 -4.92 -12.64
N THR A 31 9.63 -4.27 -11.71
CA THR A 31 10.06 -3.02 -11.09
C THR A 31 10.44 -3.27 -9.63
N ARG A 32 11.47 -2.57 -9.14
CA ARG A 32 11.88 -2.60 -7.73
C ARG A 32 11.70 -1.22 -7.12
N ALA A 33 11.02 -1.17 -5.99
CA ALA A 33 10.88 0.03 -5.16
C ALA A 33 11.30 -0.26 -3.71
N LEU A 34 11.73 0.77 -2.99
CA LEU A 34 11.88 0.72 -1.54
C LEU A 34 10.69 1.44 -0.92
N PHE A 35 9.91 0.72 -0.12
CA PHE A 35 8.82 1.27 0.67
C PHE A 35 9.23 1.29 2.15
N TRP A 36 9.04 2.43 2.81
CA TRP A 36 9.29 2.57 4.24
C TRP A 36 8.30 3.55 4.86
N VAL A 37 8.16 3.45 6.18
CA VAL A 37 7.26 4.27 6.97
C VAL A 37 7.95 4.79 8.22
N SER A 38 7.48 5.92 8.74
CA SER A 38 7.90 6.43 10.05
C SER A 38 6.75 7.21 10.70
N PRO A 39 6.38 6.92 11.96
CA PRO A 39 6.81 5.76 12.75
C PRO A 39 6.26 4.45 12.16
N ALA A 40 6.99 3.33 12.34
CA ALA A 40 6.63 2.06 11.70
C ALA A 40 5.45 1.32 12.34
N GLY A 41 5.16 1.58 13.62
CA GLY A 41 4.05 0.93 14.32
C GLY A 41 4.11 -0.60 14.24
N ARG A 42 2.96 -1.23 13.96
CA ARG A 42 2.82 -2.70 13.85
C ARG A 42 2.94 -3.21 12.41
N LEU A 43 3.51 -2.41 11.51
CA LEU A 43 3.52 -2.74 10.08
C LEU A 43 4.37 -3.97 9.77
N ALA A 44 5.50 -4.17 10.45
CA ALA A 44 6.33 -5.36 10.27
C ALA A 44 5.56 -6.65 10.63
N GLU A 45 4.85 -6.64 11.76
CA GLU A 45 4.00 -7.77 12.19
C GLU A 45 2.87 -8.05 11.20
N LEU A 46 2.30 -7.01 10.57
CA LEU A 46 1.33 -7.17 9.49
C LEU A 46 1.95 -7.92 8.30
N PHE A 47 3.13 -7.51 7.84
CA PHE A 47 3.79 -8.17 6.70
C PHE A 47 4.11 -9.65 6.95
N ASP A 48 4.52 -10.01 8.17
CA ASP A 48 4.72 -11.42 8.54
C ASP A 48 3.42 -12.23 8.43
N LYS A 49 2.28 -11.64 8.80
CA LYS A 49 0.95 -12.28 8.73
C LYS A 49 0.38 -12.33 7.31
N LEU A 50 0.72 -11.35 6.46
CA LEU A 50 0.30 -11.31 5.06
C LEU A 50 1.11 -12.25 4.16
N HIS A 51 2.29 -12.68 4.60
CA HIS A 51 3.14 -13.58 3.82
C HIS A 51 2.42 -14.90 3.48
N ASN A 52 2.31 -15.21 2.19
CA ASN A 52 1.57 -16.35 1.63
C ASN A 52 0.08 -16.42 1.97
N LEU A 53 -0.53 -15.31 2.43
CA LEU A 53 -1.97 -15.25 2.62
C LEU A 53 -2.67 -15.03 1.28
N GLU A 54 -3.59 -15.92 0.93
CA GLU A 54 -4.33 -15.86 -0.34
C GLU A 54 -5.73 -15.24 -0.20
N ASP A 55 -6.34 -15.29 0.98
CA ASP A 55 -7.69 -14.76 1.22
C ASP A 55 -7.69 -13.22 1.33
N PRO A 56 -8.27 -12.49 0.35
CA PRO A 56 -8.30 -11.03 0.39
C PRO A 56 -9.12 -10.48 1.55
N ALA A 57 -10.18 -11.17 1.97
CA ALA A 57 -11.01 -10.71 3.08
C ALA A 57 -10.24 -10.79 4.41
N GLU A 58 -9.47 -11.86 4.60
CA GLU A 58 -8.59 -11.99 5.76
C GLU A 58 -7.45 -10.97 5.73
N ALA A 59 -6.88 -10.69 4.55
CA ALA A 59 -5.85 -9.65 4.41
C ALA A 59 -6.37 -8.27 4.83
N VAL A 60 -7.59 -7.89 4.42
CA VAL A 60 -8.25 -6.66 4.84
C VAL A 60 -8.49 -6.64 6.36
N ARG A 61 -9.00 -7.75 6.92
CA ARG A 61 -9.27 -7.85 8.36
C ARG A 61 -8.00 -7.73 9.20
N LEU A 62 -6.93 -8.43 8.82
CA LEU A 62 -5.64 -8.36 9.50
C LEU A 62 -5.04 -6.97 9.39
N SER A 63 -5.14 -6.32 8.24
CA SER A 63 -4.62 -4.97 8.04
C SER A 63 -5.26 -3.96 8.99
N ALA A 64 -6.58 -4.00 9.16
CA ALA A 64 -7.30 -3.14 10.11
C ALA A 64 -6.82 -3.33 11.56
N LEU A 65 -6.49 -4.57 11.97
CA LEU A 65 -5.91 -4.85 13.29
C LEU A 65 -4.49 -4.26 13.49
N HIS A 66 -3.82 -3.84 12.42
CA HIS A 66 -2.46 -3.29 12.43
C HIS A 66 -2.41 -1.83 11.93
N ASP A 67 -3.49 -1.08 12.12
CA ASP A 67 -3.63 0.34 11.78
C ASP A 67 -3.57 0.64 10.27
N VAL A 68 -3.92 -0.33 9.42
CA VAL A 68 -4.03 -0.17 7.96
C VAL A 68 -5.47 -0.41 7.51
N ASP A 69 -6.20 0.67 7.29
CA ASP A 69 -7.59 0.63 6.83
C ASP A 69 -7.67 0.71 5.30
N PHE A 70 -8.20 -0.34 4.67
CA PHE A 70 -8.51 -0.32 3.25
C PHE A 70 -9.81 0.43 2.97
N LEU A 71 -9.84 1.16 1.86
CA LEU A 71 -11.08 1.75 1.37
C LEU A 71 -12.02 0.65 0.85
N PRO A 72 -13.35 0.84 0.94
CA PRO A 72 -14.31 -0.06 0.32
C PRO A 72 -14.05 -0.22 -1.20
N PRO A 73 -14.35 -1.39 -1.79
CA PRO A 73 -14.24 -1.59 -3.24
C PRO A 73 -14.99 -0.51 -4.03
N GLY A 74 -14.37 0.01 -5.09
CA GLY A 74 -14.95 1.04 -5.95
C GLY A 74 -14.92 2.47 -5.38
N SER A 75 -14.31 2.70 -4.22
CA SER A 75 -14.20 4.05 -3.63
C SER A 75 -13.25 4.98 -4.38
N VAL A 76 -12.37 4.43 -5.22
CA VAL A 76 -11.39 5.19 -6.02
C VAL A 76 -11.55 4.76 -7.47
N GLU A 77 -11.86 5.72 -8.33
CA GLU A 77 -12.01 5.49 -9.77
C GLU A 77 -10.65 5.14 -10.41
N GLY A 78 -10.58 3.99 -11.10
CA GLY A 78 -9.37 3.54 -11.78
C GLY A 78 -8.31 2.88 -10.88
N ALA A 79 -8.68 2.55 -9.62
CA ALA A 79 -7.87 1.80 -8.67
C ALA A 79 -8.07 0.28 -8.76
#